data_AF-A0A0A0CZC9-F1
#
_entry.id   AF-A0A0A0CZC9-F1
#
_cell.length_a   1.000
_cell.length_b   1.000
_cell.length_c   1.000
_cell.angle_alpha   90.00
_cell.angle_beta   90.00
_cell.angle_gamma   90.00
#
_symmetry.space_group_name_H-M   'P 1'
#
loop_
_entity.id
_entity.type
_entity.pdbx_description
1 polymer ?
#
loop_
_entity_poly.entity_id
_entity_poly.type
_entity_poly.pdbx_seq_one_letter_code
_entity_poly.pdbx_strand_id
1 'polypeptide(L)' 'APKRWSFKRALAALETEPVPALPVRGRDVVALGLSGPAVGKALAEVERWWIGEGLRPGREESLGRLRELAGV' A
#
# COMPACT_ATOMS: atom_id res chain seq x y z
N ALA A 1 35.43 11.59 -2.91
CA ALA A 1 34.48 12.39 -3.74
C ALA A 1 33.14 11.65 -3.80
N PRO A 2 32.00 12.30 -3.57
CA PRO A 2 30.71 11.61 -3.66
C PRO A 2 30.48 11.19 -5.12
N LYS A 3 30.01 9.95 -5.32
CA LYS A 3 29.83 9.35 -6.66
C LYS A 3 28.90 10.22 -7.49
N ARG A 4 29.34 10.65 -8.68
CA ARG A 4 28.51 11.29 -9.70
C ARG A 4 27.32 10.38 -10.00
N TRP A 5 26.15 10.75 -9.52
CA TRP A 5 24.91 10.09 -9.86
C TRP A 5 24.64 10.34 -11.36
N SER A 6 24.60 9.29 -12.17
CA SER A 6 24.14 9.44 -13.56
C SER A 6 22.61 9.46 -13.51
N PHE A 7 22.04 10.65 -13.59
CA PHE A 7 20.59 10.87 -13.63
C PHE A 7 19.90 9.98 -14.67
N LYS A 8 20.57 9.77 -15.82
CA LYS A 8 20.12 8.88 -16.90
C LYS A 8 19.99 7.41 -16.45
N ARG A 9 20.94 6.90 -15.65
CA ARG A 9 20.87 5.53 -15.12
C ARG A 9 19.78 5.38 -14.07
N ALA A 10 19.58 6.40 -13.24
CA ALA A 10 18.51 6.38 -12.24
C ALA A 10 17.13 6.39 -12.90
N LEU A 11 16.95 7.21 -13.94
CA LEU A 11 15.69 7.27 -14.68
C LEU A 11 15.40 5.95 -15.41
N ALA A 12 16.40 5.37 -16.08
CA ALA A 12 16.26 4.08 -16.76
C ALA A 12 15.90 2.93 -15.80
N ALA A 13 16.34 2.97 -14.54
CA ALA A 13 15.98 1.98 -13.54
C ALA A 13 14.51 2.10 -13.10
N LEU A 14 13.95 3.31 -13.09
CA LEU A 14 12.54 3.56 -12.74
C LEU A 14 11.58 3.16 -13.87
N GLU A 15 12.00 3.20 -15.14
CA GLU A 15 11.16 2.79 -16.28
C GLU A 15 10.72 1.33 -16.21
N THR A 16 11.48 0.46 -15.53
CA THR A 16 11.19 -0.97 -15.42
C THR A 16 10.60 -1.38 -14.08
N GLU A 17 10.48 -0.47 -13.12
CA GLU A 17 9.92 -0.79 -11.80
C GLU A 17 8.39 -0.99 -11.90
N PRO A 18 7.85 -2.15 -11.46
CA PRO A 18 6.42 -2.35 -11.42
C PRO A 18 5.74 -1.31 -10.52
N VAL A 19 4.59 -0.80 -10.97
CA VAL A 19 3.75 0.06 -10.12
C VAL A 19 3.32 -0.75 -8.90
N PRO A 20 3.66 -0.33 -7.68
CA PRO A 20 3.32 -1.07 -6.49
C PRO A 20 1.80 -1.02 -6.28
N ALA A 21 1.22 -2.18 -5.95
CA ALA A 21 -0.20 -2.33 -5.71
C ALA A 21 -0.46 -2.54 -4.22
N LEU A 22 -1.52 -1.93 -3.69
CA LEU A 22 -1.95 -2.16 -2.32
C LEU A 22 -2.12 -3.68 -2.08
N PRO A 23 -1.50 -4.26 -1.04
CA PRO A 23 -1.44 -5.71 -0.87
C PRO A 23 -2.73 -6.31 -0.23
N VAL A 24 -3.81 -5.52 -0.17
CA VAL A 24 -5.14 -5.90 0.29
C VAL A 24 -6.21 -5.46 -0.71
N ARG A 25 -7.35 -6.15 -0.73
CA ARG A 25 -8.47 -5.90 -1.66
C ARG A 25 -9.80 -5.90 -0.93
N GLY A 26 -10.86 -5.46 -1.59
CA GLY A 26 -12.20 -5.40 -1.00
C GLY A 26 -12.68 -6.68 -0.33
N ARG A 27 -12.33 -7.86 -0.86
CA ARG A 27 -12.64 -9.16 -0.23
C ARG A 27 -12.05 -9.33 1.17
N ASP A 28 -10.88 -8.74 1.43
CA ASP A 28 -10.25 -8.80 2.76
C ASP A 28 -11.08 -7.99 3.76
N VAL A 29 -11.59 -6.84 3.33
CA VAL A 29 -12.43 -5.96 4.15
C VAL A 29 -13.82 -6.56 4.39
N VAL A 30 -14.39 -7.20 3.37
CA VAL A 30 -15.66 -7.95 3.49
C VAL A 30 -15.52 -9.13 4.45
N ALA A 31 -14.37 -9.80 4.47
CA ALA A 31 -14.08 -10.88 5.42
C ALA A 31 -14.02 -10.39 6.89
N LEU A 32 -13.81 -9.08 7.11
CA LEU A 32 -13.90 -8.46 8.44
C LEU A 32 -15.33 -8.00 8.81
N GLY A 33 -16.32 -8.31 7.98
CA GLY A 33 -17.73 -8.00 8.25
C GLY A 33 -18.21 -6.62 7.79
N LEU A 34 -17.35 -5.84 7.12
CA LEU A 34 -17.71 -4.54 6.55
C LEU A 34 -18.38 -4.70 5.18
N SER A 35 -19.29 -3.78 4.83
CA SER A 35 -20.02 -3.82 3.56
C SER A 35 -20.30 -2.44 2.98
N GLY A 36 -20.56 -2.38 1.67
CA GLY A 36 -20.97 -1.16 0.99
C GLY A 36 -19.92 -0.04 1.07
N PRO A 37 -20.31 1.23 1.31
CA PRO A 37 -19.38 2.35 1.36
C PRO A 37 -18.27 2.22 2.40
N ALA A 38 -18.46 1.41 3.46
CA ALA A 38 -17.45 1.18 4.48
C ALA A 38 -16.21 0.46 3.93
N VAL A 39 -16.38 -0.41 2.92
CA VAL A 39 -15.27 -1.13 2.28
C VAL A 39 -14.29 -0.15 1.62
N GLY A 40 -14.81 0.79 0.83
CA GLY A 40 -14.00 1.80 0.17
C GLY A 40 -13.30 2.73 1.16
N LYS A 41 -13.99 3.12 2.24
CA LYS A 41 -13.40 3.96 3.29
C LYS A 41 -12.21 3.27 3.98
N ALA A 42 -12.38 2.01 4.37
CA ALA A 42 -11.30 1.25 5.01
C ALA A 42 -10.10 1.05 4.08
N LEU A 43 -10.32 0.68 2.81
CA LEU A 43 -9.24 0.56 1.83
C LEU A 43 -8.49 1.88 1.62
N ALA A 44 -9.21 3.00 1.52
CA ALA A 44 -8.60 4.31 1.33
C ALA A 44 -7.76 4.76 2.55
N GLU A 45 -8.17 4.42 3.77
CA GLU A 45 -7.35 4.68 4.97
C GLU A 45 -6.08 3.83 5.00
N VAL A 46 -6.18 2.55 4.65
CA VAL A 46 -4.99 1.67 4.58
C VAL A 46 -4.05 2.12 3.46
N GLU A 47 -4.58 2.54 2.31
CA GLU A 47 -3.77 3.07 1.21
C GLU A 47 -3.03 4.35 1.63
N ARG A 48 -3.72 5.29 2.29
CA ARG A 48 -3.08 6.50 2.84
C ARG A 48 -1.94 6.15 3.79
N TRP A 49 -2.19 5.22 4.71
CA TRP A 49 -1.17 4.75 5.65
C TRP A 49 0.00 4.08 4.93
N TRP A 50 -0.28 3.18 3.98
CA TRP A 50 0.73 2.44 3.21
C TRP A 50 1.63 3.36 2.38
N ILE A 51 1.08 4.43 1.81
CA ILE A 51 1.83 5.51 1.16
C ILE A 51 2.73 6.23 2.18
N GLY A 52 2.22 6.52 3.37
CA GLY A 52 2.99 7.12 4.47
C GLY A 52 4.19 6.28 4.92
N GLU A 53 4.05 4.95 4.88
CA GLU A 53 5.12 3.98 5.15
C GLU A 53 6.05 3.71 3.95
N GLY A 54 5.88 4.48 2.87
CA GLY A 54 6.75 4.41 1.69
C GLY A 54 6.49 3.19 0.80
N LEU A 55 5.25 2.70 0.74
CA LEU A 55 4.81 1.57 -0.10
C LEU A 55 5.50 0.24 0.27
N ARG A 56 6.04 0.16 1.49
CA ARG A 56 6.80 -1.00 2.00
C ARG A 56 5.98 -2.05 2.72
N PRO A 57 4.95 -1.70 3.53
CA PRO A 57 4.23 -2.71 4.27
C PRO A 57 3.63 -3.76 3.34
N GLY A 58 3.79 -5.03 3.75
CA GLY A 58 3.31 -6.17 2.99
C GLY A 58 1.86 -6.49 3.29
N ARG A 59 1.46 -7.70 2.90
CA ARG A 59 0.09 -8.19 3.05
C ARG A 59 -0.33 -8.31 4.51
N GLU A 60 0.51 -8.90 5.35
CA GLU A 60 0.17 -9.16 6.75
C GLU A 60 0.03 -7.86 7.56
N GLU A 61 0.94 -6.91 7.36
CA GLU A 61 0.88 -5.60 8.02
C GLU A 61 -0.36 -4.82 7.57
N SER A 62 -0.68 -4.86 6.28
CA SER A 62 -1.87 -4.20 5.73
C SER A 62 -3.18 -4.84 6.22
N LEU A 63 -3.21 -6.17 6.39
CA LEU A 63 -4.33 -6.86 7.02
C LEU A 63 -4.46 -6.51 8.51
N GLY A 64 -3.34 -6.39 9.22
CA GLY A 64 -3.31 -5.88 10.61
C GLY A 64 -3.93 -4.50 10.71
N ARG A 65 -3.53 -3.59 9.82
CA ARG A 65 -4.09 -2.24 9.77
C ARG A 65 -5.59 -2.23 9.45
N LEU A 66 -6.05 -3.10 8.55
CA LEU A 66 -7.50 -3.26 8.29
C LEU A 66 -8.27 -3.72 9.53
N ARG A 67 -7.73 -4.67 10.31
CA ARG A 67 -8.35 -5.16 11.55
C ARG A 67 -8.48 -4.05 12.59
N GLU A 68 -7.41 -3.27 12.78
CA GLU A 68 -7.42 -2.09 13.66
C GLU A 68 -8.52 -1.10 13.27
N LEU A 69 -8.68 -0.81 11.97
CA LEU A 69 -9.70 0.11 11.46
C LEU A 69 -11.12 -0.46 11.58
N ALA A 70 -11.28 -1.78 11.46
CA ALA A 70 -12.55 -2.48 11.63
C ALA A 70 -12.91 -2.73 13.10
N GLY A 71 -11.97 -2.54 14.03
CA GLY A 71 -12.16 -2.77 15.47
C GLY A 71 -12.23 -4.24 15.86
N VAL A 72 -11.52 -5.12 15.14
CA VAL A 72 -11.51 -6.58 15.33
C VAL A 72 -10.11 -7.15 15.57
#